data_AF-A0AAW0W0L8-F1
#
_entry.id   AF-A0AAW0W0L8-F1
#
_cell.length_a   1.000
_cell.length_b   1.000
_cell.length_c   1.000
_cell.angle_alpha   90.00
_cell.angle_beta   90.00
_cell.angle_gamma   90.00
#
_symmetry.space_group_name_H-M   'P 1'
#
loop_
_entity.id
_entity.type
_entity.pdbx_description
1 polymer ?
#
loop_
_entity_poly.entity_id
_entity_poly.type
_entity_poly.pdbx_seq_one_letter_code
_entity_poly.pdbx_strand_id
1 'polypeptide(L)'
;QVSHHPPVSACYAKSHNFTFWQDIRIKTKFWGRSLEFQPTGKVHLILGEAIDTGMEDHYEWNKVTTCVHNLFGGGQRWVDQYGEMIIKNTNNGLVCKLSFVRASSWSAKRHEVFGTVTDVDGHVIHNLFGKWTEALYCGHAPSARVVWRPGSMPEDYHLYYGFTRFAMELNELDDDQSKYLPPTDTRFRPDQRLLEEGNMSAAEVMKTQLEQQQRERRKNREETGVEHVPM
;
A
#
# COMPACT_ATOMS: atom_id res chain seq x y z
N GLN A 1 -10.85 5.85 -6.84
CA GLN A 1 -10.04 6.16 -8.04
C GLN A 1 -10.43 7.55 -8.51
N VAL A 2 -9.52 8.52 -8.46
CA VAL A 2 -9.80 9.94 -8.78
C VAL A 2 -9.23 10.36 -10.15
N SER A 3 -8.32 9.58 -10.71
CA SER A 3 -7.84 9.75 -12.09
C SER A 3 -7.47 8.40 -12.71
N HIS A 4 -7.59 8.30 -14.04
CA HIS A 4 -7.21 7.12 -14.82
C HIS A 4 -5.96 7.36 -15.69
N HIS A 5 -5.75 8.60 -16.16
CA HIS A 5 -4.58 8.99 -16.94
C HIS A 5 -3.97 10.28 -16.35
N PRO A 6 -2.97 10.16 -15.47
CA PRO A 6 -2.42 8.92 -14.92
C PRO A 6 -3.35 8.25 -13.89
N PRO A 7 -3.20 6.96 -13.59
CA PRO A 7 -4.00 6.30 -12.56
C PRO A 7 -3.64 6.84 -11.17
N VAL A 8 -4.64 7.39 -10.47
CA VAL A 8 -4.51 7.94 -9.11
C VAL A 8 -5.66 7.43 -8.26
N SER A 9 -5.32 6.75 -7.17
CA SER A 9 -6.26 6.36 -6.13
C SER A 9 -6.08 7.27 -4.91
N ALA A 10 -7.17 7.74 -4.32
CA ALA A 10 -7.16 8.44 -3.04
C ALA A 10 -7.93 7.60 -2.03
N CYS A 11 -7.51 7.61 -0.76
CA CYS A 11 -8.26 7.01 0.33
C CYS A 11 -8.17 7.84 1.61
N TYR A 12 -9.17 7.66 2.47
CA TYR A 12 -9.34 8.34 3.74
C TYR A 12 -9.91 7.35 4.74
N ALA A 13 -9.39 7.35 5.97
CA ALA A 13 -9.87 6.55 7.08
C ALA A 13 -9.85 7.39 8.35
N LYS A 14 -10.98 7.39 9.08
CA LYS A 14 -11.12 8.11 10.34
C LYS A 14 -11.46 7.12 11.45
N SER A 15 -10.77 7.27 12.56
CA SER A 15 -10.99 6.58 13.82
C SER A 15 -11.18 7.61 14.94
N HIS A 16 -11.54 7.17 16.14
CA HIS A 16 -11.48 8.00 17.33
C HIS A 16 -10.05 8.49 17.60
N ASN A 17 -9.05 7.63 17.37
CA ASN A 17 -7.66 7.87 17.76
C ASN A 17 -6.80 8.45 16.64
N PHE A 18 -7.23 8.36 15.38
CA PHE A 18 -6.42 8.81 14.26
C PHE A 18 -7.25 9.17 13.03
N THR A 19 -6.66 10.02 12.19
CA THR A 19 -7.13 10.27 10.82
C THR A 19 -6.00 9.96 9.86
N PHE A 20 -6.26 9.08 8.89
CA PHE A 20 -5.31 8.62 7.88
C PHE A 20 -5.81 8.98 6.50
N TRP A 21 -4.94 9.49 5.63
CA TRP A 21 -5.27 9.66 4.22
C TRP A 21 -4.05 9.64 3.33
N GLN A 22 -4.28 9.39 2.05
CA GLN A 22 -3.25 9.42 1.03
C GLN A 22 -3.87 9.51 -0.35
N ASP A 23 -3.09 10.03 -1.29
CA ASP A 23 -3.19 9.69 -2.69
C ASP A 23 -2.01 8.78 -3.09
N ILE A 24 -2.25 7.95 -4.10
CA ILE A 24 -1.22 7.10 -4.67
C ILE A 24 -1.36 7.07 -6.19
N ARG A 25 -0.23 7.36 -6.84
CA ARG A 25 0.02 7.06 -8.24
C ARG A 25 1.19 6.09 -8.31
N ILE A 26 1.09 5.06 -9.12
CA ILE A 26 2.16 4.07 -9.28
C ILE A 26 2.73 4.20 -10.70
N LYS A 27 4.02 4.51 -10.80
CA LYS A 27 4.77 4.41 -12.05
C LYS A 27 5.44 3.05 -12.12
N THR A 28 5.29 2.35 -13.23
CA THR A 28 5.93 1.05 -13.45
C THR A 28 7.16 1.18 -14.34
N LYS A 29 8.21 0.40 -14.06
CA LYS A 29 9.42 0.31 -14.89
C LYS A 29 9.85 -1.13 -15.07
N PHE A 30 9.85 -1.59 -16.31
CA PHE A 30 10.29 -2.93 -16.67
C PHE A 30 11.78 -2.98 -16.98
N TRP A 31 12.49 -3.94 -16.40
CA TRP A 31 13.94 -4.10 -16.50
C TRP A 31 14.33 -5.46 -17.14
N GLY A 32 13.49 -5.98 -18.03
CA GLY A 32 13.73 -7.25 -18.74
C GLY A 32 13.35 -8.50 -17.92
N ARG A 33 13.83 -8.62 -16.68
CA ARG A 33 13.49 -9.76 -15.78
C ARG A 33 12.71 -9.37 -14.54
N SER A 34 12.64 -8.07 -14.25
CA SER A 34 11.98 -7.53 -13.06
C SER A 34 11.10 -6.34 -13.43
N LEU A 35 10.08 -6.07 -12.61
CA LEU A 35 9.20 -4.92 -12.74
C LEU A 35 9.18 -4.14 -11.43
N GLU A 36 9.58 -2.88 -11.52
CA GLU A 36 9.54 -1.93 -10.42
C GLU A 36 8.21 -1.18 -10.42
N PHE A 37 7.67 -0.98 -9.21
CA PHE A 37 6.52 -0.17 -8.89
C PHE A 37 7.00 0.97 -8.01
N GLN A 38 6.94 2.18 -8.56
CA GLN A 38 7.42 3.41 -7.95
C GLN A 38 6.21 4.25 -7.54
N PRO A 39 5.73 4.10 -6.29
CA PRO A 39 4.63 4.90 -5.79
C PRO A 39 5.04 6.36 -5.59
N THR A 40 4.16 7.28 -5.98
CA THR A 40 4.22 8.72 -5.69
C THR A 40 2.96 9.14 -4.95
N GLY A 41 3.05 10.23 -4.17
CA GLY A 41 2.02 10.67 -3.23
C GLY A 41 2.49 10.47 -1.79
N LYS A 42 2.11 11.40 -0.91
CA LYS A 42 2.43 11.32 0.51
C LYS A 42 1.34 10.56 1.26
N VAL A 43 1.75 9.92 2.33
CA VAL A 43 0.83 9.37 3.32
C VAL A 43 0.77 10.33 4.48
N HIS A 44 -0.42 10.53 5.03
CA HIS A 44 -0.67 11.40 6.16
C HIS A 44 -1.36 10.64 7.28
N LEU A 45 -0.94 10.94 8.52
CA LEU A 45 -1.54 10.41 9.73
C LEU A 45 -1.59 11.51 10.77
N ILE A 46 -2.79 11.83 11.24
CA ILE A 46 -3.04 12.64 12.41
C ILE A 46 -3.36 11.69 13.57
N LEU A 47 -2.75 11.89 14.73
CA LEU A 47 -3.12 11.22 15.98
C LEU A 47 -4.00 12.16 16.82
N GLY A 48 -5.20 11.69 17.17
CA GLY A 48 -6.30 12.50 17.70
C GLY A 48 -6.18 12.92 19.17
N GLU A 49 -5.18 12.42 19.89
CA GLU A 49 -4.86 12.88 21.24
C GLU A 49 -3.37 13.21 21.33
N ALA A 50 -3.08 14.48 21.63
CA ALA A 50 -1.77 14.92 22.08
C ALA A 50 -1.55 14.34 23.48
N ILE A 51 -0.90 13.17 23.59
CA ILE A 51 -0.80 12.45 24.86
C ILE A 51 -0.09 13.30 25.93
N ASP A 52 0.81 14.22 25.53
CA ASP A 52 1.61 15.01 26.48
C ASP A 52 1.78 16.51 26.15
N THR A 53 1.57 16.95 24.90
CA THR A 53 2.00 18.30 24.44
C THR A 53 0.85 19.29 24.19
N GLY A 54 -0.40 18.82 24.15
CA GLY A 54 -1.54 19.63 23.70
C GLY A 54 -1.54 19.98 22.20
N MET A 55 -0.56 19.48 21.43
CA MET A 55 -0.45 19.65 19.98
C MET A 55 -0.77 18.35 19.25
N GLU A 56 -1.66 18.43 18.25
CA GLU A 56 -1.98 17.31 17.37
C GLU A 56 -0.71 16.83 16.64
N ASP A 57 -0.40 15.54 16.70
CA ASP A 57 0.73 14.99 15.94
C ASP A 57 0.29 14.72 14.50
N HIS A 58 0.87 15.46 13.55
CA HIS A 58 0.66 15.24 12.13
C HIS A 58 1.91 14.68 11.48
N TYR A 59 1.85 13.40 11.12
CA TYR A 59 2.91 12.72 10.39
C TYR A 59 2.66 12.72 8.89
N GLU A 60 3.73 12.94 8.13
CA GLU A 60 3.77 12.70 6.69
C GLU A 60 4.95 11.81 6.29
N TRP A 61 4.76 10.93 5.30
CA TRP A 61 5.86 10.13 4.75
C TRP A 61 5.68 9.74 3.28
N ASN A 62 6.80 9.41 2.64
CA ASN A 62 6.83 8.82 1.31
C ASN A 62 6.79 7.29 1.37
N LYS A 63 6.43 6.65 0.25
CA LYS A 63 6.50 5.20 0.07
C LYS A 63 7.82 4.80 -0.62
N VAL A 64 8.24 3.55 -0.43
CA VAL A 64 9.44 2.98 -1.07
C VAL A 64 9.11 2.22 -2.35
N THR A 65 10.13 1.92 -3.15
CA THR A 65 9.95 1.15 -4.39
C THR A 65 9.70 -0.31 -4.07
N THR A 66 8.75 -0.93 -4.78
CA THR A 66 8.54 -2.38 -4.75
C THR A 66 9.03 -2.97 -6.06
N CYS A 67 9.75 -4.09 -6.03
CA CYS A 67 10.25 -4.76 -7.22
C CYS A 67 9.82 -6.23 -7.23
N VAL A 68 9.18 -6.66 -8.31
CA VAL A 68 8.88 -8.07 -8.55
C VAL A 68 9.95 -8.65 -9.45
N HIS A 69 10.70 -9.62 -8.93
CA HIS A 69 11.78 -10.30 -9.63
C HIS A 69 11.31 -11.60 -10.28
N ASN A 70 12.07 -12.05 -11.29
CA ASN A 70 11.82 -13.30 -12.02
C ASN A 70 10.43 -13.34 -12.68
N LEU A 71 10.00 -12.22 -13.28
CA LEU A 71 8.71 -12.15 -13.96
C LEU A 71 8.56 -13.19 -15.09
N PHE A 72 9.66 -13.48 -15.77
CA PHE A 72 9.74 -14.41 -16.88
C PHE A 72 10.86 -15.42 -16.63
N GLY A 73 10.61 -16.68 -16.96
CA GLY A 73 11.54 -17.81 -16.76
C GLY A 73 11.08 -18.79 -15.68
N GLY A 74 11.79 -19.91 -15.52
CA GLY A 74 11.45 -20.98 -14.56
C GLY A 74 11.83 -20.71 -13.11
N GLY A 75 12.33 -19.51 -12.78
CA GLY A 75 12.71 -19.15 -11.41
C GLY A 75 11.51 -18.73 -10.56
N GLN A 76 11.58 -18.94 -9.24
CA GLN A 76 10.54 -18.49 -8.33
C GLN A 76 10.44 -16.96 -8.31
N ARG A 77 9.23 -16.44 -8.57
CA ARG A 77 8.91 -15.01 -8.39
C ARG A 77 9.03 -14.63 -6.92
N TRP A 78 9.57 -13.45 -6.68
CA TRP A 78 9.69 -12.89 -5.34
C TRP A 78 9.63 -11.36 -5.38
N VAL A 79 9.24 -10.79 -4.23
CA VAL A 79 9.06 -9.35 -4.06
C VAL A 79 10.19 -8.80 -3.19
N ASP A 80 10.74 -7.66 -3.60
CA ASP A 80 11.64 -6.85 -2.79
C ASP A 80 11.05 -5.45 -2.56
N GLN A 81 11.44 -4.81 -1.46
CA GLN A 81 11.17 -3.41 -1.20
C GLN A 81 12.47 -2.71 -0.82
N TYR A 82 12.76 -1.57 -1.46
CA TYR A 82 13.98 -0.83 -1.20
C TYR A 82 13.82 0.68 -1.44
N GLY A 83 14.73 1.44 -0.84
CA GLY A 83 14.75 2.90 -0.85
C GLY A 83 14.61 3.48 0.54
N GLU A 84 14.56 4.82 0.59
CA GLU A 84 14.46 5.55 1.85
C GLU A 84 13.01 5.99 2.08
N MET A 85 12.49 5.73 3.27
CA MET A 85 11.23 6.28 3.79
C MET A 85 11.57 7.30 4.86
N ILE A 86 11.05 8.51 4.70
CA ILE A 86 11.25 9.62 5.64
C ILE A 86 9.89 9.98 6.21
N ILE A 87 9.70 9.68 7.49
CA ILE A 87 8.50 10.00 8.26
C ILE A 87 8.82 11.26 9.06
N LYS A 88 8.03 12.31 8.89
CA LYS A 88 8.23 13.58 9.59
C LYS A 88 6.97 13.94 10.33
N ASN A 89 7.11 14.38 11.57
CA ASN A 89 6.05 15.11 12.23
C ASN A 89 6.15 16.60 11.84
N THR A 90 5.11 17.13 11.22
CA THR A 90 5.08 18.50 10.69
C THR A 90 4.93 19.56 11.78
N ASN A 91 4.55 19.16 13.00
CA ASN A 91 4.24 20.07 14.10
C ASN A 91 5.36 20.14 15.15
N ASN A 92 6.09 19.05 15.39
CA ASN A 92 7.16 19.01 16.41
C ASN A 92 8.57 18.75 15.86
N GLY A 93 8.71 18.52 14.54
CA GLY A 93 10.00 18.37 13.86
C GLY A 93 10.73 17.05 14.11
N LEU A 94 10.11 16.06 14.77
CA LEU A 94 10.63 14.69 14.84
C LEU A 94 10.74 14.09 13.43
N VAL A 95 11.85 13.43 13.16
CA VAL A 95 12.10 12.76 11.88
C VAL A 95 12.51 11.31 12.12
N CYS A 96 11.84 10.37 11.45
CA CYS A 96 12.27 8.99 11.36
C CYS A 96 12.70 8.67 9.93
N LYS A 97 13.96 8.24 9.75
CA LYS A 97 14.48 7.82 8.46
C LYS A 97 14.70 6.31 8.45
N LEU A 98 13.95 5.60 7.62
CA LEU A 98 14.07 4.15 7.40
C LEU A 98 14.70 3.86 6.03
N SER A 99 15.70 2.99 6.01
CA SER A 99 16.41 2.51 4.83
C SER A 99 16.05 1.05 4.59
N PHE A 100 15.35 0.80 3.49
CA PHE A 100 15.03 -0.55 3.03
C PHE A 100 16.14 -1.04 2.09
N VAL A 101 16.83 -2.10 2.50
CA VAL A 101 18.05 -2.58 1.83
C VAL A 101 17.70 -3.35 0.57
N ARG A 102 18.16 -2.84 -0.58
CA ARG A 102 18.14 -3.59 -1.84
C ARG A 102 19.10 -4.77 -1.74
N ALA A 103 18.59 -5.99 -1.85
CA ALA A 103 19.43 -7.19 -1.72
C ALA A 103 19.01 -8.29 -2.69
N SER A 104 19.97 -9.13 -3.11
CA SER A 104 19.66 -10.34 -3.88
C SER A 104 18.90 -11.37 -3.04
N SER A 105 18.20 -12.31 -3.69
CA SER A 105 17.37 -13.31 -3.01
C SER A 105 18.11 -14.23 -2.02
N TRP A 106 19.42 -14.43 -2.21
CA TRP A 106 20.30 -15.24 -1.36
C TRP A 106 21.07 -14.42 -0.31
N SER A 107 20.90 -13.10 -0.27
CA SER A 107 21.59 -12.24 0.68
C SER A 107 21.03 -12.41 2.09
N ALA A 108 21.90 -12.46 3.11
CA ALA A 108 21.47 -12.39 4.50
C ALA A 108 20.75 -11.07 4.84
N LYS A 109 21.03 -10.01 4.07
CA LYS A 109 20.40 -8.68 4.18
C LYS A 109 19.05 -8.58 3.47
N ARG A 110 18.54 -9.69 2.94
CA ARG A 110 17.25 -9.72 2.26
C ARG A 110 16.15 -9.24 3.20
N HIS A 111 15.37 -8.30 2.69
CA HIS A 111 14.28 -7.63 3.40
C HIS A 111 14.70 -6.80 4.62
N GLU A 112 16.00 -6.54 4.79
CA GLU A 112 16.50 -5.76 5.91
C GLU A 112 16.01 -4.32 5.85
N VAL A 113 15.61 -3.80 7.00
CA VAL A 113 15.25 -2.39 7.20
C VAL A 113 15.96 -1.90 8.46
N PHE A 114 16.56 -0.71 8.39
CA PHE A 114 17.16 -0.05 9.53
C PHE A 114 16.90 1.45 9.46
N GLY A 115 17.01 2.14 10.58
CA GLY A 115 16.79 3.57 10.61
C GLY A 115 16.95 4.20 11.97
N THR A 116 16.70 5.50 12.02
CA THR A 116 16.81 6.29 13.24
C THR A 116 15.65 7.25 13.37
N VAL A 117 15.26 7.53 14.60
CA VAL A 117 14.40 8.66 14.98
C VAL A 117 15.29 9.75 15.54
N THR A 118 15.17 10.97 15.03
CA THR A 118 15.93 12.14 15.48
C THR A 118 15.00 13.24 15.98
N ASP A 119 15.49 14.00 16.95
CA ASP A 119 14.88 15.26 17.39
C ASP A 119 15.12 16.40 16.40
N VAL A 120 14.64 17.59 16.76
CA VAL A 120 14.79 18.84 15.98
C VAL A 120 16.24 19.28 15.82
N ASP A 121 17.11 18.89 16.74
CA ASP A 121 18.55 19.21 16.74
C ASP A 121 19.36 18.15 15.97
N GLY A 122 18.71 17.08 15.52
CA GLY A 122 19.33 15.97 14.80
C GLY A 122 19.95 14.90 15.70
N HIS A 123 19.74 14.95 17.02
CA HIS A 123 20.19 13.90 17.92
C HIS A 123 19.34 12.64 17.74
N VAL A 124 20.01 11.49 17.71
CA VAL A 124 19.33 10.19 17.60
C VAL A 124 18.67 9.83 18.93
N ILE A 125 17.34 9.75 18.92
CA ILE A 125 16.51 9.33 20.05
C ILE A 125 16.39 7.80 20.07
N HIS A 126 16.14 7.21 18.90
CA HIS A 126 15.92 5.77 18.76
C HIS A 126 16.59 5.20 17.50
N ASN A 127 17.07 3.97 17.63
CA ASN A 127 17.51 3.13 16.52
C ASN A 127 16.44 2.11 16.20
N LEU A 128 16.15 1.92 14.91
CA LEU A 128 15.20 0.95 14.39
C LEU A 128 15.95 -0.05 13.51
N PHE A 129 15.61 -1.32 13.61
CA PHE A 129 16.17 -2.36 12.76
C PHE A 129 15.25 -3.57 12.65
N GLY A 130 15.45 -4.40 11.64
CA GLY A 130 14.73 -5.66 11.49
C GLY A 130 14.61 -6.07 10.03
N LYS A 131 13.56 -6.83 9.73
CA LYS A 131 13.19 -7.19 8.37
C LYS A 131 11.72 -6.93 8.16
N TRP A 132 11.36 -6.25 7.08
CA TRP A 132 9.97 -5.85 6.82
C TRP A 132 9.00 -7.03 6.62
N THR A 133 9.52 -8.24 6.42
CA THR A 133 8.73 -9.49 6.39
C THR A 133 8.64 -10.22 7.72
N GLU A 134 9.42 -9.85 8.75
CA GLU A 134 9.56 -10.66 9.98
C GLU A 134 9.25 -9.87 11.25
N ALA A 135 9.90 -8.72 11.46
CA ALA A 135 9.72 -7.89 12.64
C ALA A 135 10.46 -6.55 12.50
N LEU A 136 9.99 -5.54 13.23
CA LEU A 136 10.70 -4.28 13.46
C LEU A 136 10.99 -4.12 14.95
N TYR A 137 12.21 -3.72 15.27
CA TYR A 137 12.73 -3.54 16.62
C TYR A 137 13.17 -2.10 16.85
N CYS A 138 13.08 -1.63 18.09
CA CYS A 138 13.51 -0.32 18.54
C CYS A 138 14.49 -0.45 19.72
N GLY A 139 15.64 0.23 19.63
CA GLY A 139 16.71 0.19 20.62
C GLY A 139 17.94 -0.57 20.12
N HIS A 140 18.69 -1.19 21.04
CA HIS A 140 19.92 -1.92 20.74
C HIS A 140 19.82 -3.38 21.20
N ALA A 141 20.36 -4.31 20.42
CA ALA A 141 20.46 -5.70 20.84
C ALA A 141 21.39 -5.84 22.07
N PRO A 142 21.11 -6.75 23.01
CA PRO A 142 19.99 -7.71 23.03
C PRO A 142 18.69 -7.16 23.65
N SER A 143 18.68 -5.93 24.17
CA SER A 143 17.54 -5.35 24.91
C SER A 143 16.52 -4.60 24.04
N ALA A 144 16.59 -4.75 22.71
CA ALA A 144 15.71 -4.07 21.78
C ALA A 144 14.24 -4.54 21.95
N ARG A 145 13.33 -3.57 21.94
CA ARG A 145 11.88 -3.81 22.03
C ARG A 145 11.32 -4.12 20.65
N VAL A 146 10.50 -5.16 20.55
CA VAL A 146 9.71 -5.43 19.33
C VAL A 146 8.61 -4.37 19.23
N VAL A 147 8.56 -3.65 18.11
CA VAL A 147 7.49 -2.65 17.84
C VAL A 147 6.45 -3.14 16.85
N TRP A 148 6.79 -4.12 16.00
CA TRP A 148 5.88 -4.70 15.03
C TRP A 148 6.30 -6.12 14.64
N ARG A 149 5.30 -6.97 14.36
CA ARG A 149 5.42 -8.29 13.71
C ARG A 149 4.24 -8.48 12.74
N PRO A 150 4.42 -9.27 11.66
CA PRO A 150 3.32 -9.62 10.78
C PRO A 150 2.30 -10.50 11.50
N GLY A 151 1.03 -10.41 11.10
CA GLY A 151 0.02 -11.38 11.51
C GLY A 151 0.28 -12.76 10.92
N SER A 152 -0.32 -13.80 11.50
CA SER A 152 -0.27 -15.16 10.96
C SER A 152 -0.99 -15.25 9.61
N MET A 153 -0.39 -15.96 8.65
CA MET A 153 -1.08 -16.30 7.41
C MET A 153 -2.18 -17.34 7.67
N PRO A 154 -3.33 -17.25 6.98
CA PRO A 154 -4.33 -18.31 6.99
C PRO A 154 -3.74 -19.65 6.53
N GLU A 155 -4.36 -20.75 6.95
CA GLU A 155 -4.11 -22.04 6.30
C GLU A 155 -4.46 -21.95 4.81
N ASP A 156 -3.73 -22.68 3.97
CA ASP A 156 -3.95 -22.73 2.52
C ASP A 156 -3.92 -21.38 1.78
N TYR A 157 -3.34 -20.33 2.37
CA TYR A 157 -3.20 -19.01 1.75
C TYR A 157 -2.56 -19.07 0.33
N HIS A 158 -1.74 -20.08 0.05
CA HIS A 158 -1.13 -20.32 -1.25
C HIS A 158 -2.13 -20.71 -2.36
N LEU A 159 -3.28 -21.30 -2.00
CA LEU A 159 -4.39 -21.57 -2.92
C LEU A 159 -5.18 -20.29 -3.24
N TYR A 160 -5.16 -19.31 -2.33
CA TYR A 160 -5.89 -18.04 -2.42
C TYR A 160 -4.95 -16.87 -2.68
N TYR A 161 -4.17 -16.96 -3.75
CA TYR A 161 -3.30 -15.88 -4.26
C TYR A 161 -2.20 -15.39 -3.29
N GLY A 162 -1.95 -16.11 -2.20
CA GLY A 162 -1.01 -15.68 -1.17
C GLY A 162 -1.60 -14.62 -0.20
N PHE A 163 -2.92 -14.52 -0.09
CA PHE A 163 -3.58 -13.47 0.68
C PHE A 163 -3.43 -13.63 2.20
N THR A 164 -3.29 -12.49 2.88
CA THR A 164 -3.47 -12.40 4.33
C THR A 164 -4.95 -12.53 4.67
N ARG A 165 -5.30 -12.86 5.92
CA ARG A 165 -6.71 -12.84 6.37
C ARG A 165 -7.38 -11.51 6.06
N PHE A 166 -6.71 -10.40 6.39
CA PHE A 166 -7.20 -9.06 6.10
C PHE A 166 -7.53 -8.87 4.61
N ALA A 167 -6.67 -9.34 3.69
CA ALA A 167 -6.92 -9.22 2.25
C ALA A 167 -8.11 -10.06 1.77
N MET A 168 -8.32 -11.24 2.35
CA MET A 168 -9.48 -12.10 2.03
C MET A 168 -10.81 -11.44 2.42
N GLU A 169 -10.83 -10.70 3.54
CA GLU A 169 -12.03 -10.02 4.05
C GLU A 169 -12.38 -8.74 3.26
N LEU A 170 -11.44 -8.16 2.50
CA LEU A 170 -11.66 -6.86 1.84
C LEU A 170 -12.80 -6.86 0.83
N ASN A 171 -12.96 -7.95 0.07
CA ASN A 171 -13.95 -8.04 -1.00
C ASN A 171 -15.14 -8.94 -0.65
N GLU A 172 -15.27 -9.36 0.60
CA GLU A 172 -16.50 -10.02 1.08
C GLU A 172 -17.67 -9.05 0.99
N LEU A 173 -18.80 -9.52 0.46
CA LEU A 173 -20.03 -8.75 0.30
C LEU A 173 -21.17 -9.48 1.01
N ASP A 174 -21.54 -8.98 2.18
CA ASP A 174 -22.70 -9.46 2.92
C ASP A 174 -23.99 -8.77 2.44
N ASP A 175 -25.11 -9.49 2.50
CA ASP A 175 -26.43 -8.99 2.06
C ASP A 175 -26.87 -7.74 2.83
N ASP A 176 -26.53 -7.60 4.10
CA ASP A 176 -26.85 -6.42 4.89
C ASP A 176 -25.95 -5.23 4.53
N GLN A 177 -24.64 -5.47 4.35
CA GLN A 177 -23.71 -4.43 3.90
C GLN A 177 -24.10 -3.86 2.53
N SER A 178 -24.57 -4.72 1.63
CA SER A 178 -24.94 -4.35 0.26
C SER A 178 -25.95 -3.19 0.19
N LYS A 179 -26.81 -3.06 1.20
CA LYS A 179 -27.87 -2.04 1.28
C LYS A 179 -27.33 -0.63 1.49
N TYR A 180 -26.12 -0.49 2.04
CA TYR A 180 -25.52 0.79 2.42
C TYR A 180 -24.36 1.21 1.51
N LEU A 181 -23.88 0.30 0.66
CA LEU A 181 -22.77 0.57 -0.24
C LEU A 181 -23.23 1.30 -1.51
N PRO A 182 -22.45 2.26 -2.02
CA PRO A 182 -22.76 2.89 -3.30
C PRO A 182 -22.61 1.87 -4.44
N PRO A 183 -23.30 2.04 -5.57
CA PRO A 183 -23.18 1.15 -6.73
C PRO A 183 -21.78 1.14 -7.36
N THR A 184 -20.92 2.08 -6.96
CA THR A 184 -19.51 2.16 -7.36
C THR A 184 -18.56 1.42 -6.43
N ASP A 185 -19.04 0.78 -5.36
CA ASP A 185 -18.21 -0.03 -4.47
C ASP A 185 -17.59 -1.20 -5.25
N THR A 186 -16.33 -1.52 -4.93
CA THR A 186 -15.56 -2.54 -5.68
C THR A 186 -16.15 -3.94 -5.52
N ARG A 187 -16.87 -4.20 -4.43
CA ARG A 187 -17.55 -5.48 -4.20
C ARG A 187 -18.62 -5.82 -5.23
N PHE A 188 -19.17 -4.80 -5.88
CA PHE A 188 -20.15 -4.96 -6.96
C PHE A 188 -19.50 -5.12 -8.34
N ARG A 189 -18.17 -5.12 -8.44
CA ARG A 189 -17.46 -5.20 -9.72
C ARG A 189 -17.49 -6.64 -10.25
N PRO A 190 -18.24 -6.93 -11.33
CA PRO A 190 -18.61 -8.29 -11.69
C PRO A 190 -17.46 -9.16 -12.21
N ASP A 191 -16.49 -8.56 -12.91
CA ASP A 191 -15.31 -9.28 -13.40
C ASP A 191 -14.46 -9.83 -12.23
N GLN A 192 -14.29 -9.05 -11.17
CA GLN A 192 -13.57 -9.47 -9.97
C GLN A 192 -14.34 -10.53 -9.18
N ARG A 193 -15.66 -10.37 -9.00
CA ARG A 193 -16.49 -11.39 -8.34
C ARG A 193 -16.45 -12.74 -9.06
N LEU A 194 -16.61 -12.73 -10.39
CA LEU A 194 -16.57 -13.95 -11.20
C LEU A 194 -15.20 -14.64 -11.14
N LEU A 195 -14.11 -13.86 -11.05
CA LEU A 195 -12.77 -14.42 -10.86
C LEU A 195 -12.62 -15.10 -9.49
N GLU A 196 -13.12 -14.46 -8.42
CA GLU A 196 -13.11 -15.03 -7.06
C GLU A 196 -13.94 -16.32 -6.97
N GLU A 197 -15.03 -16.42 -7.73
CA GLU A 197 -15.87 -17.63 -7.86
C GLU A 197 -15.29 -18.70 -8.79
N GLY A 198 -14.10 -18.46 -9.37
CA GLY A 198 -13.40 -19.40 -10.25
C GLY A 198 -13.90 -19.41 -11.70
N ASN A 199 -14.84 -18.54 -12.08
CA ASN A 199 -15.36 -18.44 -13.44
C ASN A 199 -14.49 -17.52 -14.32
N MET A 200 -13.30 -17.99 -14.65
CA MET A 200 -12.30 -17.22 -15.42
C MET A 200 -12.81 -16.72 -16.79
N SER A 201 -13.57 -17.55 -17.50
CA SER A 201 -14.08 -17.20 -18.83
C SER A 201 -15.07 -16.04 -18.77
N ALA A 202 -16.03 -16.09 -17.84
CA ALA A 202 -16.99 -15.00 -17.67
C ALA A 202 -16.32 -13.73 -17.11
N ALA A 203 -15.34 -13.88 -16.22
CA ALA A 203 -14.57 -12.76 -15.69
C ALA A 203 -13.88 -11.95 -16.81
N GLU A 204 -13.24 -12.62 -17.78
CA GLU A 204 -12.56 -11.94 -18.89
C GLU A 204 -13.53 -11.22 -19.84
N VAL A 205 -14.70 -11.82 -20.10
CA VAL A 205 -15.77 -11.18 -20.89
C VAL A 205 -16.24 -9.90 -20.19
N MET A 206 -16.56 -9.99 -18.89
CA MET A 206 -17.01 -8.84 -18.12
C MET A 206 -15.95 -7.75 -18.00
N LYS A 207 -14.68 -8.14 -17.81
CA LYS A 207 -13.54 -7.21 -17.79
C LYS A 207 -13.45 -6.41 -19.09
N THR A 208 -13.49 -7.11 -20.22
CA THR A 208 -13.44 -6.48 -21.56
C THR A 208 -14.59 -5.49 -21.75
N GLN A 209 -15.82 -5.88 -21.38
CA GLN A 209 -16.99 -5.02 -21.45
C GLN A 209 -16.83 -3.76 -20.60
N LEU A 210 -16.40 -3.90 -19.34
CA LEU A 210 -16.21 -2.77 -18.42
C LEU A 210 -15.15 -1.79 -18.92
N GLU A 211 -14.02 -2.30 -19.41
CA GLU A 211 -12.95 -1.47 -19.99
C GLU A 211 -13.43 -0.71 -21.23
N GLN A 212 -14.19 -1.37 -22.11
CA GLN A 212 -14.73 -0.75 -23.31
C GLN A 212 -15.70 0.39 -22.97
N GLN A 213 -16.62 0.17 -22.04
CA GLN A 213 -17.53 1.22 -21.56
C GLN A 213 -16.76 2.38 -20.91
N GLN A 214 -15.66 2.12 -20.19
CA GLN A 214 -14.82 3.18 -19.63
C GLN A 214 -14.15 4.01 -20.73
N ARG A 215 -13.65 3.37 -21.80
CA ARG A 215 -13.03 4.05 -22.95
C ARG A 215 -14.03 4.93 -23.69
N GLU A 216 -15.24 4.43 -23.91
CA GLU A 216 -16.33 5.19 -24.56
C GLU A 216 -16.75 6.40 -23.72
N ARG A 217 -16.94 6.24 -22.40
CA ARG A 217 -17.21 7.38 -21.51
C ARG A 217 -16.11 8.43 -21.54
N ARG A 218 -14.83 8.01 -21.63
CA ARG A 218 -13.70 8.94 -21.76
C ARG A 218 -13.75 9.68 -23.09
N LYS A 219 -13.95 8.98 -24.21
CA LYS A 219 -14.07 9.58 -25.55
C LYS A 219 -15.21 10.60 -25.60
N ASN A 220 -16.38 10.26 -25.08
CA ASN A 220 -17.53 11.18 -25.06
C ASN A 220 -17.23 12.44 -24.23
N ARG A 221 -16.50 12.33 -23.12
CA ARG A 221 -16.07 13.48 -22.31
C ARG A 221 -15.08 14.37 -23.04
N GLU A 222 -14.11 13.77 -23.74
CA GLU A 222 -13.15 14.48 -24.58
C GLU A 222 -13.86 15.25 -25.72
N GLU A 223 -14.84 14.62 -26.38
CA GLU A 223 -15.63 15.25 -27.46
C GLU A 223 -16.55 16.38 -26.96
N THR A 224 -17.09 16.26 -25.75
CA THR A 224 -17.99 17.25 -25.16
C THR A 224 -17.26 18.33 -24.36
N GLY A 225 -15.94 18.19 -24.16
CA GLY A 225 -15.15 19.10 -23.33
C GLY A 225 -15.48 19.06 -21.84
N VAL A 226 -16.20 18.03 -21.37
CA VAL A 226 -16.60 17.89 -19.97
C VAL A 226 -15.49 17.23 -19.17
N GLU A 227 -14.92 17.95 -18.22
CA GLU A 227 -13.89 17.42 -17.32
C GLU A 227 -14.49 16.42 -16.31
N HIS A 228 -13.72 15.38 -15.96
CA HIS A 228 -14.12 14.47 -14.91
C HIS A 228 -13.96 15.12 -13.53
N VAL A 229 -15.06 15.22 -12.79
CA VAL A 229 -15.04 15.56 -11.36
C VAL A 229 -15.15 14.27 -10.54
N PRO A 230 -14.14 13.92 -9.71
CA PRO A 230 -14.27 12.86 -8.71
C PRO A 230 -15.36 13.20 -7.70
N MET A 231 -16.12 12.19 -7.27
CA MET A 231 -17.09 12.31 -6.18
C MET A 231 -16.44 12.12 -4.83
#